data_AF-A0A939HN28-F1
#
_entry.id   AF-A0A939HN28-F1
#
_cell.length_a   1.000
_cell.length_b   1.000
_cell.length_c   1.000
_cell.angle_alpha   90.00
_cell.angle_beta   90.00
_cell.angle_gamma   90.00
#
_symmetry.space_group_name_H-M   'P 1'
#
loop_
_entity.id
_entity.type
_entity.pdbx_description
1 polymer ?
#
loop_
_entity_poly.entity_id
_entity_poly.type
_entity_poly.pdbx_seq_one_letter_code
_entity_poly.pdbx_strand_id
1 'polypeptide(L)'
;MIKKAPSKAESKAPPKPAKAVKPKKDKAATASVGETAHAVIPQASSAVLDRLYTVVQERKDTDPTVSHSARLLSRGTYKIAQKFGEEAVECLIEAVAGRHDMFVAESADVLYHLIVLWVDAGVTPDEVWAELRRREGTSGIAEKASRTSSTPARKG
;
A
#
# COMPACT_ATOMS: atom_id res chain seq x y z
N MET A 1 32.20 -4.97 -40.88
CA MET A 1 31.90 -6.31 -41.42
C MET A 1 30.65 -6.84 -40.73
N ILE A 2 29.59 -7.07 -41.50
CA ILE A 2 28.27 -7.55 -41.08
C ILE A 2 28.29 -9.08 -41.02
N LYS A 3 27.90 -9.70 -39.90
CA LYS A 3 27.50 -11.12 -39.79
C LYS A 3 26.45 -11.24 -38.68
N LYS A 4 25.16 -11.06 -38.99
CA LYS A 4 24.13 -12.08 -39.30
C LYS A 4 23.91 -13.10 -38.17
N ALA A 5 22.74 -12.99 -37.53
CA ALA A 5 22.16 -13.95 -36.60
C ALA A 5 21.84 -15.30 -37.27
N PRO A 6 21.56 -16.34 -36.47
CA PRO A 6 20.53 -17.29 -36.82
C PRO A 6 19.37 -17.34 -35.81
N SER A 7 18.19 -17.26 -36.41
CA SER A 7 16.86 -17.60 -35.90
C SER A 7 16.77 -19.05 -35.43
N LYS A 8 16.02 -19.29 -34.34
CA LYS A 8 15.29 -20.53 -34.04
C LYS A 8 13.94 -20.09 -33.45
N ALA A 9 12.88 -20.12 -34.25
CA ALA A 9 11.98 -21.25 -34.49
C ALA A 9 10.86 -21.31 -33.44
N GLU A 10 9.74 -20.65 -33.77
CA GLU A 10 8.41 -20.97 -33.24
C GLU A 10 8.02 -22.40 -33.66
N SER A 11 7.44 -23.16 -32.73
CA SER A 11 6.65 -24.35 -33.07
C SER A 11 5.36 -24.35 -32.26
N LYS A 12 4.24 -24.08 -32.94
CA LYS A 12 2.88 -24.15 -32.41
C LYS A 12 2.08 -25.12 -33.27
N ALA A 13 1.56 -26.19 -32.68
CA ALA A 13 0.42 -26.99 -33.15
C ALA A 13 0.13 -28.15 -32.15
N PRO A 14 -1.06 -28.80 -32.19
CA PRO A 14 -2.43 -28.29 -32.29
C PRO A 14 -3.31 -28.83 -31.12
N PRO A 15 -4.54 -28.31 -30.91
CA PRO A 15 -5.43 -28.82 -29.86
C PRO A 15 -6.02 -30.19 -30.24
N LYS A 16 -6.24 -31.07 -29.26
CA LYS A 16 -6.97 -32.34 -29.40
C LYS A 16 -8.32 -32.30 -28.67
N PRO A 17 -9.30 -33.11 -29.12
CA PRO A 17 -10.70 -32.69 -29.23
C PRO A 17 -11.53 -32.95 -27.98
N ALA A 18 -12.53 -32.08 -27.79
CA ALA A 18 -13.65 -32.28 -26.88
C ALA A 18 -14.46 -33.53 -27.26
N LYS A 19 -14.79 -34.37 -26.27
CA LYS A 19 -15.90 -35.31 -26.38
C LYS A 19 -17.09 -34.75 -25.61
N ALA A 20 -18.17 -34.50 -26.35
CA ALA A 20 -19.48 -34.19 -25.81
C ALA A 20 -20.12 -35.46 -25.22
N VAL A 21 -20.67 -35.34 -24.01
CA VAL A 21 -21.71 -36.24 -23.49
C VAL A 21 -22.85 -35.36 -22.99
N LYS A 22 -24.07 -35.64 -23.48
CA LYS A 22 -25.35 -34.99 -23.14
C LYS A 22 -26.25 -36.02 -22.40
N PRO A 23 -27.37 -35.61 -21.79
CA PRO A 23 -27.58 -35.62 -20.33
C PRO A 23 -28.43 -36.79 -19.82
N LYS A 24 -28.49 -36.98 -18.49
CA LYS A 24 -29.58 -37.73 -17.82
C LYS A 24 -30.19 -36.91 -16.66
N LYS A 25 -31.52 -36.84 -16.69
CA LYS A 25 -32.43 -36.10 -15.81
C LYS A 25 -32.46 -36.59 -14.36
N ASP A 26 -32.47 -35.60 -13.47
CA ASP A 26 -33.28 -35.40 -12.26
C ASP A 26 -33.51 -36.56 -11.28
N LYS A 27 -33.01 -36.36 -10.05
CA LYS A 27 -33.84 -36.45 -8.85
C LYS A 27 -33.28 -35.61 -7.72
N ALA A 28 -34.12 -34.71 -7.22
CA ALA A 28 -33.89 -33.88 -6.06
C ALA A 28 -33.64 -34.72 -4.80
N ALA A 29 -32.62 -34.35 -4.04
CA ALA A 29 -32.54 -34.61 -2.61
C ALA A 29 -31.82 -33.43 -1.97
N THR A 30 -32.61 -32.66 -1.23
CA THR A 30 -32.24 -31.56 -0.35
C THR A 30 -31.16 -31.96 0.63
N ALA A 31 -30.02 -31.25 0.61
CA ALA A 31 -29.10 -31.16 1.73
C ALA A 31 -28.66 -29.69 1.84
N SER A 32 -29.12 -29.04 2.91
CA SER A 32 -28.70 -27.72 3.33
C SER A 32 -27.22 -27.76 3.71
N VAL A 33 -26.35 -27.37 2.78
CA VAL A 33 -24.96 -27.07 3.11
C VAL A 33 -24.92 -25.63 3.58
N GLY A 34 -24.52 -25.47 4.84
CA GLY A 34 -24.44 -24.20 5.52
C GLY A 34 -23.69 -23.15 4.71
N GLU A 35 -24.28 -21.97 4.69
CA GLU A 35 -23.68 -20.73 4.25
C GLU A 35 -22.34 -20.57 4.98
N THR A 36 -21.25 -20.92 4.29
CA THR A 36 -19.91 -20.63 4.75
C THR A 36 -19.85 -19.12 4.93
N ALA A 37 -19.68 -18.68 6.17
CA ALA A 37 -19.40 -17.30 6.51
C ALA A 37 -18.30 -16.81 5.57
N HIS A 38 -18.71 -16.05 4.55
CA HIS A 38 -17.76 -15.24 3.80
C HIS A 38 -17.14 -14.34 4.85
N ALA A 39 -15.83 -14.49 5.07
CA ALA A 39 -15.07 -13.50 5.81
C ALA A 39 -15.44 -12.15 5.19
N VAL A 40 -16.15 -11.33 5.97
CA VAL A 40 -16.53 -9.99 5.53
C VAL A 40 -15.22 -9.27 5.33
N ILE A 41 -14.74 -9.21 4.08
CA ILE A 41 -13.66 -8.31 3.70
C ILE A 41 -14.23 -6.93 4.02
N PRO A 42 -13.69 -6.19 4.99
CA PRO A 42 -14.19 -4.86 5.28
C PRO A 42 -14.07 -4.04 3.99
N GLN A 43 -15.14 -3.31 3.62
CA GLN A 43 -15.11 -2.35 2.52
C GLN A 43 -13.85 -1.49 2.60
N ALA A 44 -13.21 -1.26 1.45
CA ALA A 44 -12.00 -0.45 1.36
C ALA A 44 -12.26 0.91 2.01
N SER A 45 -11.53 1.20 3.08
CA SER A 45 -11.71 2.37 3.93
C SER A 45 -10.38 2.74 4.58
N SER A 46 -10.24 4.01 4.97
CA SER A 46 -9.04 4.52 5.65
C SER A 46 -8.74 3.81 6.96
N ALA A 47 -9.72 3.13 7.57
CA ALA A 47 -9.55 2.27 8.74
C ALA A 47 -8.49 1.15 8.55
N VAL A 48 -8.08 0.87 7.31
CA VAL A 48 -6.92 0.00 7.05
C VAL A 48 -5.62 0.55 7.63
N LEU A 49 -5.45 1.87 7.67
CA LEU A 49 -4.24 2.52 8.18
C LEU A 49 -4.12 2.35 9.69
N ASP A 50 -5.22 2.49 10.43
CA ASP A 50 -5.26 2.25 11.88
C ASP A 50 -4.95 0.79 12.20
N ARG A 51 -5.54 -0.16 11.46
CA ARG A 51 -5.24 -1.59 11.62
C ARG A 51 -3.78 -1.92 11.31
N LEU A 52 -3.22 -1.32 10.26
CA LEU A 52 -1.80 -1.48 9.92
C LEU A 52 -0.91 -0.95 11.04
N TYR A 53 -1.23 0.22 11.61
CA TYR A 53 -0.51 0.75 12.76
C TYR A 53 -0.55 -0.21 13.94
N THR A 54 -1.73 -0.72 14.31
CA THR A 54 -1.85 -1.73 15.39
C THR A 54 -0.98 -2.95 15.12
N VAL A 55 -1.03 -3.52 13.92
CA VAL A 55 -0.22 -4.70 13.56
C VAL A 55 1.29 -4.41 13.64
N VAL A 56 1.73 -3.24 13.16
CA VAL A 56 3.16 -2.85 13.23
C VAL A 56 3.58 -2.65 14.69
N GLN A 57 2.72 -2.03 15.50
CA GLN A 57 2.96 -1.79 16.92
C GLN A 57 3.05 -3.09 17.73
N GLU A 58 2.15 -4.04 17.49
CA GLU A 58 2.16 -5.39 18.10
C GLU A 58 3.42 -6.18 17.73
N ARG A 59 3.95 -5.94 16.52
CA ARG A 59 5.13 -6.64 16.01
C ARG A 59 6.45 -5.98 16.40
N LYS A 60 6.44 -4.82 17.05
CA LYS A 60 7.64 -4.03 17.37
C LYS A 60 8.73 -4.85 18.08
N ASP A 61 8.33 -5.67 19.04
CA ASP A 61 9.23 -6.46 19.89
C ASP A 61 9.27 -7.95 19.51
N THR A 62 8.74 -8.31 18.34
CA THR A 62 8.77 -9.68 17.81
C THR A 62 10.11 -9.99 17.13
N ASP A 63 10.37 -11.26 16.83
CA ASP A 63 11.63 -11.66 16.19
C ASP A 63 11.77 -11.04 14.77
N PRO A 64 12.83 -10.23 14.53
CA PRO A 64 13.07 -9.55 13.25
C PRO A 64 13.44 -10.50 12.10
N THR A 65 13.78 -11.76 12.40
CA THR A 65 14.05 -12.76 11.34
C THR A 65 12.75 -13.22 10.67
N VAL A 66 11.63 -13.25 11.41
CA VAL A 66 10.33 -13.75 10.93
C VAL A 66 9.31 -12.65 10.63
N SER A 67 9.50 -11.43 11.16
CA SER A 67 8.58 -10.30 10.97
C SER A 67 9.25 -9.16 10.21
N HIS A 68 8.69 -8.77 9.06
CA HIS A 68 9.19 -7.65 8.26
C HIS A 68 9.17 -6.32 9.04
N SER A 69 8.07 -6.03 9.74
CA SER A 69 7.93 -4.82 10.54
C SER A 69 8.95 -4.78 11.68
N ALA A 70 9.14 -5.90 12.38
CA ALA A 70 10.15 -6.01 13.44
C ALA A 70 11.57 -5.79 12.88
N ARG A 71 11.86 -6.34 11.70
CA ARG A 71 13.15 -6.14 11.02
C ARG A 71 13.43 -4.70 10.64
N LEU A 72 12.41 -3.95 10.21
CA LEU A 72 12.56 -2.54 9.92
C LEU A 72 12.83 -1.75 11.20
N LEU A 73 12.02 -2.00 12.24
CA LEU A 73 12.14 -1.34 13.54
C LEU A 73 13.49 -1.62 14.21
N SER A 74 14.01 -2.86 14.12
CA SER A 74 15.31 -3.24 14.69
C SER A 74 16.50 -2.54 14.02
N ARG A 75 16.32 -1.91 12.86
CA ARG A 75 17.37 -1.16 12.15
C ARG A 75 17.46 0.31 12.57
N GLY A 76 16.51 0.77 13.37
CA GLY A 76 16.45 2.12 13.93
C GLY A 76 16.03 3.21 12.92
N THR A 77 15.74 4.39 13.47
CA THR A 77 15.13 5.54 12.79
C THR A 77 15.79 5.89 11.47
N TYR A 78 17.13 5.91 11.40
CA TYR A 78 17.85 6.27 10.17
C TYR A 78 17.47 5.37 8.99
N LYS A 79 17.44 4.04 9.20
CA LYS A 79 17.14 3.08 8.14
C LYS A 79 15.66 3.07 7.77
N ILE A 80 14.79 3.34 8.73
CA ILE A 80 13.34 3.45 8.49
C ILE A 80 13.06 4.71 7.65
N ALA A 81 13.61 5.87 8.05
CA ALA A 81 13.45 7.13 7.33
C ALA A 81 14.07 7.06 5.92
N GLN A 82 15.23 6.39 5.78
CA GLN A 82 15.82 6.14 4.48
C GLN A 82 14.83 5.39 3.56
N LYS A 83 14.24 4.28 4.04
CA LYS A 83 13.33 3.49 3.22
C LYS A 83 12.06 4.26 2.88
N PHE A 84 11.47 4.99 3.82
CA PHE A 84 10.36 5.91 3.54
C PHE A 84 10.69 6.92 2.44
N GLY A 85 11.91 7.48 2.46
CA GLY A 85 12.36 8.39 1.40
C GLY A 85 12.51 7.72 0.04
N GLU A 86 13.00 6.49 0.00
CA GLU A 86 13.09 5.67 -1.23
C GLU A 86 11.69 5.46 -1.85
N GLU A 87 10.72 4.96 -1.06
CA GLU A 87 9.35 4.72 -1.56
C GLU A 87 8.69 6.03 -2.04
N ALA A 88 8.94 7.14 -1.33
CA ALA A 88 8.39 8.43 -1.73
C ALA A 88 8.92 8.88 -3.10
N VAL A 89 10.20 8.64 -3.38
CA VAL A 89 10.80 8.96 -4.69
C VAL A 89 10.30 8.01 -5.76
N GLU A 90 10.19 6.71 -5.48
CA GLU A 90 9.65 5.71 -6.40
C GLU A 90 8.19 6.04 -6.77
N CYS A 91 7.35 6.34 -5.77
CA CYS A 91 5.98 6.81 -5.97
C CYS A 91 5.88 8.02 -6.91
N LEU A 92 6.75 9.02 -6.74
CA LEU A 92 6.82 10.19 -7.63
C LEU A 92 7.24 9.81 -9.06
N ILE A 93 8.20 8.91 -9.21
CA ILE A 93 8.65 8.41 -10.52
C ILE A 93 7.49 7.72 -11.25
N GLU A 94 6.74 6.85 -10.57
CA GLU A 94 5.61 6.13 -11.15
C GLU A 94 4.47 7.07 -11.56
N ALA A 95 4.20 8.09 -10.74
CA ALA A 95 3.22 9.13 -11.05
C ALA A 95 3.59 9.90 -12.32
N VAL A 96 4.85 10.36 -12.43
CA VAL A 96 5.34 11.09 -13.61
C VAL A 96 5.37 10.20 -14.85
N ALA A 97 5.68 8.92 -14.69
CA ALA A 97 5.70 7.95 -15.79
C ALA A 97 4.29 7.53 -16.26
N GLY A 98 3.22 7.92 -15.56
CA GLY A 98 1.84 7.56 -15.89
C GLY A 98 1.54 6.07 -15.70
N ARG A 99 2.32 5.37 -14.86
CA ARG A 99 2.14 3.93 -14.60
C ARG A 99 1.19 3.73 -13.43
N HIS A 100 -0.11 3.82 -13.72
CA HIS A 100 -1.17 3.86 -12.71
C HIS A 100 -1.08 2.74 -11.65
N ASP A 101 -0.96 1.49 -12.07
CA ASP A 101 -0.96 0.36 -11.12
C ASP A 101 0.29 0.36 -10.23
N MET A 102 1.43 0.76 -10.78
CA MET A 102 2.66 0.94 -10.01
C MET A 102 2.54 2.12 -9.05
N PHE A 103 1.97 3.23 -9.51
CA PHE A 103 1.74 4.40 -8.66
C PHE A 103 0.82 4.07 -7.46
N VAL A 104 -0.21 3.23 -7.67
CA VAL A 104 -1.05 2.71 -6.57
C VAL A 104 -0.23 1.85 -5.61
N ALA A 105 0.62 0.96 -6.12
CA ALA A 105 1.48 0.11 -5.28
C ALA A 105 2.46 0.93 -4.44
N GLU A 106 3.21 1.84 -5.07
CA GLU A 106 4.18 2.71 -4.39
C GLU A 106 3.49 3.67 -3.40
N SER A 107 2.27 4.13 -3.71
CA SER A 107 1.48 4.93 -2.76
C SER A 107 1.15 4.14 -1.49
N ALA A 108 0.89 2.83 -1.62
CA ALA A 108 0.66 1.96 -0.48
C ALA A 108 1.95 1.75 0.33
N ASP A 109 3.09 1.58 -0.33
CA ASP A 109 4.40 1.43 0.32
C ASP A 109 4.82 2.71 1.08
N VAL A 110 4.56 3.89 0.51
CA VAL A 110 4.73 5.18 1.19
C VAL A 110 3.92 5.22 2.50
N LEU A 111 2.64 4.86 2.46
CA LEU A 111 1.78 4.87 3.65
C LEU A 111 2.25 3.85 4.69
N TYR A 112 2.62 2.63 4.26
CA TYR A 112 3.14 1.60 5.17
C TYR A 112 4.45 2.05 5.84
N HIS A 113 5.41 2.55 5.08
CA HIS A 113 6.69 2.98 5.63
C HIS A 113 6.57 4.24 6.50
N LEU A 114 5.60 5.11 6.23
CA LEU A 114 5.25 6.21 7.12
C LEU A 114 4.70 5.70 8.47
N ILE A 115 3.82 4.69 8.45
CA ILE A 115 3.30 4.05 9.67
C ILE A 115 4.42 3.41 10.50
N VAL A 116 5.37 2.72 9.85
CA VAL A 116 6.55 2.15 10.55
C VAL A 116 7.36 3.26 11.21
N LEU A 117 7.56 4.40 10.53
CA LEU A 117 8.26 5.55 11.10
C LEU A 117 7.49 6.16 12.29
N TRP A 118 6.16 6.21 12.24
CA TRP A 118 5.35 6.65 13.37
C TRP A 118 5.51 5.75 14.60
N VAL A 119 5.51 4.42 14.42
CA VAL A 119 5.73 3.46 15.51
C VAL A 119 7.14 3.56 16.12
N ASP A 120 8.16 3.83 15.30
CA ASP A 120 9.52 4.11 15.77
C ASP A 120 9.59 5.42 16.57
N ALA A 121 8.94 6.47 16.07
CA ALA A 121 8.92 7.80 16.67
C ALA A 121 7.94 7.97 17.85
N GLY A 122 7.07 6.98 18.11
CA GLY A 122 6.04 7.07 19.13
C GLY A 122 4.86 7.98 18.78
N VAL A 123 4.64 8.24 17.49
CA VAL A 123 3.50 9.01 16.96
C VAL A 123 2.33 8.07 16.71
N THR A 124 1.12 8.48 17.06
CA THR A 124 -0.12 7.72 16.82
C THR A 124 -0.87 8.23 15.58
N PRO A 125 -1.67 7.38 14.91
CA PRO A 125 -2.54 7.83 13.82
C PRO A 125 -3.50 8.95 14.27
N ASP A 126 -4.03 8.87 15.50
CA ASP A 126 -4.95 9.87 16.05
C ASP A 126 -4.37 11.28 16.11
N GLU A 127 -3.08 11.42 16.45
CA GLU A 127 -2.37 12.71 16.41
C GLU A 127 -2.33 13.28 14.98
N VAL A 128 -2.09 12.41 13.99
CA VAL A 128 -2.04 12.81 12.57
C VAL A 128 -3.44 13.12 12.05
N TRP A 129 -4.45 12.33 12.39
CA TRP A 129 -5.84 12.58 12.04
C TRP A 129 -6.36 13.88 12.64
N ALA A 130 -6.01 14.18 13.89
CA ALA A 130 -6.33 15.45 14.53
C ALA A 130 -5.72 16.63 13.75
N GLU A 131 -4.46 16.51 13.32
CA GLU A 131 -3.80 17.54 12.52
C GLU A 131 -4.42 17.69 11.12
N LEU A 132 -4.77 16.60 10.45
CA LEU A 132 -5.48 16.67 9.16
C LEU A 132 -6.85 17.35 9.32
N ARG A 133 -7.63 16.99 10.35
CA ARG A 133 -8.93 17.62 10.64
C ARG A 133 -8.78 19.12 10.93
N ARG A 134 -7.72 19.53 11.62
CA ARG A 134 -7.41 20.95 11.85
C ARG A 134 -7.21 21.71 10.53
N ARG A 135 -6.64 21.05 9.51
CA ARG A 135 -6.37 21.63 8.19
C ARG A 135 -7.58 21.58 7.25
N GLU A 136 -8.47 20.62 7.39
CA GLU A 136 -9.60 20.35 6.49
C GLU A 136 -10.52 21.57 6.27
N GLY A 137 -10.64 22.46 7.27
CA GLY A 137 -11.43 23.71 7.17
C GLY A 137 -10.63 24.99 6.88
N THR A 138 -9.28 24.92 6.85
CA THR A 138 -8.41 26.06 6.57
C THR A 138 -7.80 25.85 5.19
N SER A 139 -8.35 26.48 4.15
CA SER A 139 -7.72 26.37 2.83
C SER A 139 -6.24 26.75 2.94
N GLY A 140 -5.34 25.99 2.31
CA GLY A 140 -3.89 26.24 2.41
C GLY A 140 -3.46 27.64 1.95
N ILE A 141 -4.36 28.39 1.33
CA ILE A 141 -4.21 29.81 0.98
C ILE A 141 -4.38 30.69 2.22
N ALA A 142 -5.40 30.44 3.05
CA ALA A 142 -5.67 31.19 4.27
C ALA A 142 -4.56 30.99 5.33
N GLU A 143 -4.06 29.76 5.49
CA GLU A 143 -2.96 29.47 6.41
C GLU A 143 -1.65 30.17 5.96
N LYS A 144 -1.33 30.14 4.66
CA LYS A 144 -0.18 30.87 4.11
C LYS A 144 -0.29 32.38 4.32
N ALA A 145 -1.48 32.96 4.13
CA ALA A 145 -1.73 34.38 4.35
C ALA A 145 -1.53 34.80 5.83
N SER A 146 -1.93 33.95 6.78
CA SER A 146 -1.72 34.23 8.22
C SER A 146 -0.26 34.19 8.68
N ARG A 147 0.61 33.41 8.00
CA ARG A 147 2.05 33.35 8.31
C ARG A 147 2.81 34.59 7.83
N THR A 148 2.38 35.20 6.73
CA THR A 148 2.96 36.46 6.23
C THR A 148 2.61 37.67 7.10
N SER A 149 1.48 37.65 7.81
CA SER A 149 1.08 38.75 8.71
C SER A 149 1.77 38.74 10.08
N SER A 150 2.45 37.65 10.46
CA SER A 150 3.07 37.51 11.79
C SER A 150 4.60 37.74 11.80
N THR A 151 5.20 38.26 10.73
CA THR A 151 6.62 38.66 10.75
C THR A 151 6.75 39.96 11.54
N PRO A 152 7.41 40.01 12.71
CA PRO A 152 7.65 41.28 13.38
C PRO A 152 8.64 42.07 12.54
N ALA A 153 8.31 43.33 12.25
CA ALA A 153 9.23 44.26 11.64
C ALA A 153 10.53 44.28 12.45
N ARG A 154 11.66 43.88 11.82
CA ARG A 154 12.99 44.09 12.39
C ARG A 154 13.12 45.58 12.68
N LYS A 155 13.16 45.95 13.96
CA LYS A 155 13.61 47.28 14.38
C LYS A 155 15.11 47.37 14.07
N GLY A 156 15.48 48.41 13.33
CA GLY A 156 16.86 48.71 12.93
C GLY A 156 17.75 49.14 14.07
#